data_AF-A0A953WC51-F1
#
_entry.id   AF-A0A953WC51-F1
#
_cell.length_a   1.000
_cell.length_b   1.000
_cell.length_c   1.000
_cell.angle_alpha   90.00
_cell.angle_beta   90.00
_cell.angle_gamma   90.00
#
_symmetry.space_group_name_H-M   'P 1'
#
loop_
_entity.id
_entity.type
_entity.pdbx_description
1 polymer ?
#
loop_
_entity_poly.entity_id
_entity_poly.type
_entity_poly.pdbx_seq_one_letter_code
_entity_poly.pdbx_strand_id
1 'polypeptide(L)'
;MATKSLPAQTLEPGTCGLFLWSRDEPRHFVFFHVAGTDTAEVVFEGQEQTMGVESQSGDIFGQFLTRMTLRSADSRPVSLTLSPGEEIDGGRRVPLARMISQDDQGWEIITPLTGLTACQPE
;
A
#
# COMPACT_ATOMS: atom_id res chain seq x y z
N MET A 1 0.86 -4.82 -20.95
CA MET A 1 0.23 -5.90 -20.17
C MET A 1 -0.82 -5.24 -19.27
N ALA A 2 -2.01 -5.80 -19.12
CA ALA A 2 -3.04 -5.18 -18.29
C ALA A 2 -2.64 -5.30 -16.82
N THR A 3 -2.51 -4.17 -16.12
CA THR A 3 -2.29 -4.15 -14.67
C THR A 3 -3.52 -4.78 -14.01
N LYS A 4 -3.32 -5.89 -13.29
CA LYS A 4 -4.39 -6.48 -12.47
C LYS A 4 -4.72 -5.56 -11.30
N SER A 5 -5.92 -5.65 -10.77
CA SER A 5 -6.30 -4.99 -9.52
C SER A 5 -6.60 -6.03 -8.47
N LEU A 6 -6.26 -5.73 -7.21
CA LEU A 6 -6.71 -6.51 -6.07
C LEU A 6 -8.24 -6.57 -6.05
N PRO A 7 -8.83 -7.68 -5.57
CA PRO A 7 -10.26 -7.73 -5.29
C PRO A 7 -10.63 -6.74 -4.18
N ALA A 8 -11.94 -6.53 -3.99
CA ALA A 8 -12.43 -5.77 -2.85
C ALA A 8 -12.00 -6.44 -1.54
N GLN A 9 -11.50 -5.64 -0.60
CA GLN A 9 -10.99 -6.10 0.69
C GLN A 9 -11.99 -5.72 1.78
N THR A 10 -12.22 -6.64 2.71
CA THR A 10 -13.12 -6.43 3.86
C THR A 10 -12.28 -6.30 5.12
N LEU A 11 -12.60 -5.30 5.94
CA LEU A 11 -11.98 -5.11 7.24
C LEU A 11 -12.79 -5.82 8.31
N GLU A 12 -12.10 -6.58 9.15
CA GLU A 12 -12.68 -7.12 10.37
C GLU A 12 -13.03 -5.98 11.34
N PRO A 13 -14.06 -6.14 12.20
CA PRO A 13 -14.40 -5.14 13.23
C PRO A 13 -13.18 -4.75 14.08
N GLY A 14 -13.06 -3.46 14.36
CA GLY A 14 -11.94 -2.90 15.14
C GLY A 14 -10.60 -2.79 14.38
N THR A 15 -10.54 -3.13 13.09
CA THR A 15 -9.30 -3.03 12.30
C THR A 15 -9.28 -1.83 11.38
N CYS A 16 -8.07 -1.33 11.09
CA CYS A 16 -7.86 -0.26 10.13
C CYS A 16 -7.09 -0.77 8.91
N GLY A 17 -7.52 -0.36 7.73
CA GLY A 17 -6.91 -0.69 6.45
C GLY A 17 -6.29 0.52 5.77
N LEU A 18 -5.16 0.30 5.09
CA LEU A 18 -4.56 1.21 4.14
C LEU A 18 -4.86 0.68 2.73
N PHE A 19 -5.52 1.50 1.93
CA PHE A 19 -5.95 1.17 0.58
C PHE A 19 -5.27 2.13 -0.38
N LEU A 20 -4.51 1.63 -1.35
CA LEU A 20 -3.87 2.47 -2.37
C LEU A 20 -4.16 1.97 -3.78
N TRP A 21 -4.42 2.95 -4.64
CA TRP A 21 -4.63 2.81 -6.06
C TRP A 21 -3.50 3.48 -6.83
N SER A 22 -3.25 2.95 -8.02
CA SER A 22 -2.37 3.58 -8.99
C SER A 22 -2.96 4.91 -9.47
N ARG A 23 -2.09 5.85 -9.85
CA ARG A 23 -2.51 7.19 -10.33
C ARG A 23 -2.71 7.27 -11.85
N ASP A 24 -2.31 6.25 -12.59
CA ASP A 24 -2.58 6.09 -14.02
C ASP A 24 -4.06 5.78 -14.29
N GLU A 25 -4.47 5.93 -15.55
CA GLU A 25 -5.81 5.59 -16.02
C GLU A 25 -5.75 4.34 -16.90
N PRO A 26 -6.57 3.31 -16.63
CA PRO A 26 -7.54 3.22 -15.53
C PRO A 26 -6.87 3.02 -14.16
N ARG A 27 -7.50 3.53 -13.09
CA ARG A 27 -6.98 3.37 -11.72
C ARG A 27 -7.10 1.92 -11.28
N HIS A 28 -6.01 1.35 -10.82
CA HIS A 28 -5.96 -0.03 -10.34
C HIS A 28 -5.80 -0.05 -8.83
N PHE A 29 -6.55 -0.90 -8.14
CA PHE A 29 -6.32 -1.16 -6.71
C PHE A 29 -5.11 -2.06 -6.57
N VAL A 30 -4.01 -1.57 -5.99
CA VAL A 30 -2.70 -2.25 -6.09
C VAL A 30 -2.03 -2.52 -4.74
N PHE A 31 -2.55 -1.99 -3.64
CA PHE A 31 -1.97 -2.22 -2.32
C PHE A 31 -3.03 -2.17 -1.24
N PHE A 32 -3.03 -3.20 -0.38
CA PHE A 32 -3.86 -3.30 0.80
C PHE A 32 -3.04 -3.79 2.00
N HIS A 33 -3.17 -3.12 3.14
CA HIS A 33 -2.51 -3.53 4.37
C HIS A 33 -3.40 -3.25 5.59
N VAL A 34 -3.52 -4.23 6.47
CA VAL A 34 -4.23 -4.09 7.75
C VAL A 34 -3.25 -3.70 8.84
N ALA A 35 -3.56 -2.65 9.58
CA ALA A 35 -2.72 -2.15 10.66
C ALA A 35 -2.43 -3.26 11.70
N GLY A 36 -1.16 -3.37 12.10
CA GLY A 36 -0.71 -4.35 13.08
C GLY A 36 -0.42 -5.75 12.53
N THR A 37 -0.63 -5.99 11.23
CA THR A 37 -0.22 -7.24 10.56
C THR A 37 1.21 -7.15 10.02
N ASP A 38 1.83 -8.30 9.75
CA ASP A 38 3.17 -8.42 9.17
C ASP A 38 3.13 -8.70 7.65
N THR A 39 1.96 -8.60 7.02
CA THR A 39 1.76 -8.84 5.59
C THR A 39 0.93 -7.75 4.93
N ALA A 40 1.11 -7.59 3.62
CA ALA A 40 0.29 -6.73 2.76
C ALA A 40 -0.02 -7.44 1.45
N GLU A 41 -1.20 -7.19 0.89
CA GLU A 41 -1.57 -7.65 -0.44
C GLU A 41 -1.17 -6.60 -1.47
N VAL A 42 -0.40 -6.99 -2.47
CA VAL A 42 0.21 -6.07 -3.43
C VAL A 42 0.08 -6.59 -4.85
N VAL A 43 -0.31 -5.72 -5.78
CA VAL A 43 -0.09 -5.96 -7.21
C VAL A 43 1.31 -5.47 -7.56
N PHE A 44 2.20 -6.41 -7.83
CA PHE A 44 3.59 -6.13 -8.17
C PHE A 44 3.98 -6.93 -9.42
N GLU A 45 4.60 -6.25 -10.38
CA GLU A 45 4.89 -6.79 -11.73
C GLU A 45 3.64 -7.40 -12.41
N GLY A 46 2.47 -6.81 -12.16
CA GLY A 46 1.19 -7.23 -12.75
C GLY A 46 0.59 -8.51 -12.15
N GLN A 47 1.18 -9.05 -11.08
CA GLN A 47 0.60 -10.16 -10.32
C GLN A 47 0.24 -9.74 -8.90
N GLU A 48 -0.87 -10.28 -8.41
CA GLU A 48 -1.23 -10.21 -7.00
C GLU A 48 -0.30 -11.13 -6.21
N GLN A 49 0.23 -10.62 -5.10
CA GLN A 49 1.05 -11.38 -4.19
C GLN A 49 0.96 -10.80 -2.77
N THR A 50 0.99 -11.69 -1.79
CA THR A 50 1.19 -11.33 -0.38
C THR A 50 2.68 -11.05 -0.14
N MET A 51 2.99 -9.86 0.34
CA MET A 51 4.35 -9.43 0.70
C MET A 51 4.49 -9.31 2.21
N GLY A 52 5.65 -9.69 2.74
CA GLY A 52 5.98 -9.47 4.15
C GLY A 52 6.35 -8.01 4.40
N VAL A 53 5.83 -7.41 5.47
CA VAL A 53 6.21 -6.09 5.96
C VAL A 53 7.43 -6.23 6.87
N GLU A 54 8.61 -5.81 6.39
CA GLU A 54 9.87 -6.01 7.11
C GLU A 54 10.16 -4.92 8.13
N SER A 55 9.80 -3.68 7.79
CA SER A 55 10.00 -2.54 8.67
C SER A 55 8.98 -1.45 8.39
N GLN A 56 8.70 -0.67 9.42
CA GLN A 56 7.85 0.50 9.35
C GLN A 56 8.53 1.64 10.12
N SER A 57 8.50 2.86 9.57
CA SER A 57 9.18 4.02 10.16
C SER A 57 8.57 5.34 9.67
N GLY A 58 9.07 6.46 10.19
CA GLY A 58 8.57 7.78 9.87
C GLY A 58 7.49 8.25 10.84
N ASP A 59 6.60 9.10 10.35
CA ASP A 59 5.58 9.76 11.16
C ASP A 59 4.35 8.87 11.31
N ILE A 60 3.63 9.05 12.42
CA ILE A 60 2.35 8.38 12.65
C ILE A 60 1.27 8.99 11.76
N PHE A 61 0.57 8.15 11.02
CA PHE A 61 -0.51 8.50 10.13
C PHE A 61 -1.70 7.56 10.34
N GLY A 62 -2.61 7.95 11.24
CA GLY A 62 -3.69 7.08 11.70
C GLY A 62 -3.11 5.91 12.50
N GLN A 63 -3.33 4.68 12.03
CA GLN A 63 -2.76 3.45 12.59
C GLN A 63 -1.53 2.94 11.82
N PHE A 64 -0.99 3.73 10.90
CA PHE A 64 0.14 3.36 10.04
C PHE A 64 1.32 4.31 10.23
N LEU A 65 2.50 3.89 9.80
CA LEU A 65 3.67 4.77 9.68
C LEU A 65 3.86 5.21 8.21
N THR A 66 4.41 6.41 7.99
CA THR A 66 4.51 6.99 6.65
C THR A 66 5.53 6.30 5.73
N ARG A 67 6.36 5.38 6.24
CA ARG A 67 7.30 4.59 5.44
C ARG A 67 7.23 3.12 5.82
N MET A 68 7.25 2.26 4.83
CA MET A 68 7.29 0.80 5.00
C MET A 68 8.29 0.19 4.01
N THR A 69 8.96 -0.87 4.44
CA THR A 69 9.72 -1.75 3.54
C THR A 69 9.05 -3.10 3.53
N LEU A 70 8.72 -3.57 2.33
CA LEU A 70 8.12 -4.85 2.05
C LEU A 70 9.14 -5.75 1.37
N ARG A 71 8.94 -7.06 1.47
CA ARG A 71 9.68 -8.07 0.73
C ARG A 71 8.75 -8.76 -0.26
N SER A 72 9.08 -8.66 -1.56
CA SER A 72 8.40 -9.41 -2.62
C SER A 72 8.65 -10.92 -2.50
N ALA A 73 7.88 -11.72 -3.24
CA ALA A 73 8.03 -13.19 -3.25
C ALA A 73 9.44 -13.65 -3.68
N ASP A 74 10.14 -12.87 -4.50
CA ASP A 74 11.52 -13.13 -4.93
C ASP A 74 12.58 -12.39 -4.10
N SER A 75 12.22 -11.95 -2.90
CA SER A 75 13.12 -11.32 -1.94
C SER A 75 13.68 -9.95 -2.34
N ARG A 76 13.08 -9.26 -3.32
CA ARG A 76 13.43 -7.87 -3.64
C ARG A 76 12.76 -6.91 -2.63
N PRO A 77 13.50 -5.87 -2.17
CA PRO A 77 12.91 -4.86 -1.30
C PRO A 77 11.98 -3.95 -2.10
N VAL A 78 10.79 -3.71 -1.58
CA VAL A 78 9.81 -2.76 -2.11
C VAL A 78 9.56 -1.70 -1.04
N SER A 79 9.88 -0.44 -1.34
CA SER A 79 9.71 0.67 -0.39
C SER A 79 8.41 1.42 -0.68
N LEU A 80 7.59 1.61 0.35
CA LEU A 80 6.37 2.40 0.30
C LEU A 80 6.53 3.68 1.13
N THR A 81 6.19 4.82 0.56
CA THR A 81 6.11 6.11 1.27
C THR A 81 4.74 6.73 1.09
N LEU A 82 4.18 7.27 2.17
CA LEU A 82 2.85 7.88 2.23
C LEU A 82 2.99 9.35 2.65
N SER A 83 2.18 10.22 2.05
CA SER A 83 1.98 11.59 2.51
C SER A 83 0.62 11.70 3.20
N PRO A 84 0.59 12.12 4.47
CA PRO A 84 -0.66 12.38 5.18
C PRO A 84 -1.51 13.44 4.49
N GLY A 85 -2.80 13.14 4.29
CA GLY A 85 -3.81 14.10 3.83
C GLY A 85 -4.84 14.45 4.91
N GLU A 86 -5.93 15.05 4.46
CA GLU A 86 -7.05 15.47 5.29
C GLU A 86 -7.86 14.29 5.85
N GLU A 87 -8.46 14.51 7.02
CA GLU A 87 -9.45 13.60 7.60
C GLU A 87 -10.72 13.58 6.76
N ILE A 88 -11.32 12.40 6.66
CA ILE A 88 -12.59 12.14 6.00
C ILE A 88 -13.47 11.31 6.93
N ASP A 89 -14.76 11.21 6.62
CA ASP A 89 -15.64 10.34 7.40
C ASP A 89 -15.15 8.88 7.32
N GLY A 90 -14.97 8.25 8.49
CA GLY A 90 -14.44 6.89 8.63
C GLY A 90 -12.96 6.71 8.32
N GLY A 91 -12.17 7.77 8.09
CA GLY A 91 -10.77 7.60 7.66
C GLY A 91 -9.95 8.86 7.42
N ARG A 92 -8.85 8.70 6.67
CA ARG A 92 -7.97 9.81 6.27
C ARG A 92 -7.44 9.61 4.86
N ARG A 93 -7.34 10.68 4.07
CA ARG A 93 -6.84 10.60 2.70
C ARG A 93 -5.33 10.43 2.64
N VAL A 94 -4.89 9.71 1.62
CA VAL A 94 -3.50 9.60 1.17
C VAL A 94 -3.39 10.27 -0.21
N PRO A 95 -3.20 11.60 -0.28
CA PRO A 95 -3.15 12.32 -1.54
C PRO A 95 -1.98 11.88 -2.42
N LEU A 96 -0.86 11.50 -1.80
CA LEU A 96 0.33 11.02 -2.49
C LEU A 96 0.91 9.83 -1.74
N ALA A 97 1.14 8.76 -2.48
CA ALA A 97 1.98 7.65 -2.06
C ALA A 97 2.93 7.26 -3.19
N ARG A 98 4.03 6.60 -2.84
CA ARG A 98 5.02 6.13 -3.80
C ARG A 98 5.49 4.76 -3.41
N MET A 99 5.34 3.81 -4.33
CA MET A 99 5.95 2.50 -4.24
C MET A 99 7.21 2.50 -5.12
N ILE A 100 8.34 2.11 -4.55
CA ILE A 100 9.64 2.07 -5.21
C ILE A 100 10.14 0.64 -5.17
N SER A 101 10.56 0.14 -6.33
CA SER A 101 11.21 -1.17 -6.47
C SER A 101 12.40 -1.06 -7.43
N GLN A 102 13.11 -2.17 -7.60
CA GLN A 102 14.15 -2.29 -8.61
C GLN A 102 13.77 -3.38 -9.61
N ASP A 103 14.07 -3.16 -10.88
CA ASP A 103 14.02 -4.23 -11.89
C ASP A 103 15.28 -5.11 -11.85
N ASP A 104 15.31 -6.13 -12.72
CA ASP A 104 16.42 -7.07 -12.81
C ASP A 104 17.73 -6.44 -13.31
N GLN A 105 17.68 -5.22 -13.84
CA GLN A 105 18.84 -4.43 -14.27
C GLN A 105 19.29 -3.43 -13.21
N GLY A 106 18.60 -3.38 -12.06
CA GLY A 106 18.90 -2.47 -10.95
C GLY A 106 18.33 -1.05 -11.12
N TRP A 107 17.48 -0.81 -12.12
CA TRP A 107 16.83 0.49 -12.28
C TRP A 107 15.72 0.67 -11.25
N GLU A 108 15.67 1.87 -10.67
CA GLU A 108 14.59 2.25 -9.77
C GLU A 108 13.28 2.46 -10.57
N ILE A 109 12.27 1.66 -10.24
CA ILE A 109 10.91 1.81 -10.74
C ILE A 109 10.10 2.54 -9.68
N ILE A 110 9.54 3.68 -10.07
CA ILE A 110 8.67 4.48 -9.22
C ILE A 110 7.23 4.33 -9.69
N THR A 111 6.37 3.80 -8.83
CA THR A 111 4.92 3.71 -9.05
C THR A 111 4.20 4.76 -8.19
N PRO A 112 3.62 5.81 -8.79
CA PRO A 112 2.83 6.81 -8.07
C PRO A 112 1.47 6.25 -7.66
N LEU A 113 1.13 6.40 -6.39
CA LEU A 113 -0.09 5.90 -5.77
C LEU A 113 -0.89 7.03 -5.09
N THR A 114 -2.17 6.76 -4.82
CA THR A 114 -3.07 7.59 -4.02
C THR A 114 -4.06 6.69 -3.31
N GLY A 115 -4.69 7.14 -2.22
CA GLY A 115 -5.68 6.32 -1.56
C GLY A 115 -6.19 6.90 -0.25
N LEU A 116 -6.45 6.01 0.71
CA LEU A 116 -7.00 6.36 2.01
C LEU A 116 -6.65 5.31 3.07
N THR A 117 -6.68 5.73 4.32
CA THR A 117 -6.83 4.84 5.47
C THR A 117 -8.28 4.87 5.93
N ALA A 118 -8.82 3.74 6.32
CA ALA A 118 -10.16 3.63 6.90
C ALA A 118 -10.14 2.67 8.08
N CYS A 119 -10.97 2.92 9.08
CA CYS A 119 -11.12 2.06 10.25
C CYS A 119 -12.54 1.52 10.32
N GLN A 120 -12.66 0.21 10.50
CA GLN A 120 -13.94 -0.41 10.78
C GLN A 120 -14.23 -0.31 12.27
N PRO A 121 -15.38 0.26 12.69
CA PRO A 121 -15.79 0.26 14.10
C PRO A 121 -15.88 -1.16 14.68
N GLU A 122 -15.76 -1.27 16.00
CA GLU A 122 -15.99 -2.52 16.74
C GLU A 122 -17.47 -2.94 16.73
#